data_AF-A0A440KFM0-F1
#
_entry.id   AF-A0A440KFM0-F1
#
_cell.length_a   1.000
_cell.length_b   1.000
_cell.length_c   1.000
_cell.angle_alpha   90.00
_cell.angle_beta   90.00
_cell.angle_gamma   90.00
#
_symmetry.space_group_name_H-M   'P 1'
#
loop_
_entity.id
_entity.type
_entity.pdbx_description
1 polymer ?
#
loop_
_entity_poly.entity_id
_entity_poly.type
_entity_poly.pdbx_seq_one_letter_code
_entity_poly.pdbx_strand_id
1 'polypeptide(L)'
;MRDQDLTERPGRGWTPWAKGTGDHDIEKVWWAARCLHFPKLNSSAWFDGSELVGIALWGFRGEKWCMKLKPADWQPLPDKFRLERERAQQEALDRVRIAAEARMLAQIRATGKRQSSTTA
;
A
#
# COMPACT_ATOMS: atom_id res chain seq x y z
N MET A 1 -11.33 -0.39 25.25
CA MET A 1 -10.61 0.82 24.78
C MET A 1 -11.67 1.85 24.44
N ARG A 2 -11.67 3.03 25.07
CA ARG A 2 -12.72 4.06 24.88
C ARG A 2 -12.34 4.98 23.72
N ASP A 3 -13.34 5.59 23.06
CA ASP A 3 -13.13 6.48 21.91
C ASP A 3 -12.22 7.69 22.22
N GLN A 4 -12.25 8.18 23.46
CA GLN A 4 -11.35 9.23 23.95
C GLN A 4 -9.90 8.77 24.12
N ASP A 5 -9.67 7.47 24.31
CA ASP A 5 -8.33 6.88 24.39
C ASP A 5 -7.72 6.73 22.96
N LEU A 6 -8.51 6.95 21.89
CA LEU A 6 -8.09 6.94 20.48
C LEU A 6 -7.81 8.34 19.91
N THR A 7 -8.15 9.40 20.65
CA THR A 7 -8.01 10.79 20.18
C THR A 7 -6.64 11.41 20.44
N GLU A 8 -5.94 10.94 21.46
CA GLU A 8 -4.56 11.33 21.74
C GLU A 8 -3.64 10.55 20.81
N ARG A 9 -2.70 11.24 20.16
CA ARG A 9 -1.62 10.58 19.43
C ARG A 9 -1.02 9.54 20.38
N PRO A 10 -0.75 8.29 19.94
CA PRO A 10 0.00 7.39 20.80
C PRO A 10 1.28 8.13 21.22
N GLY A 11 1.50 8.20 22.53
CA GLY A 11 2.41 9.17 23.15
C GLY A 11 3.89 8.91 22.86
N ARG A 12 4.70 8.86 23.91
CA ARG A 12 6.15 8.60 23.80
C ARG A 12 6.41 7.33 22.97
N GLY A 13 7.33 7.41 22.00
CA GLY A 13 7.70 6.27 21.16
C GLY A 13 6.99 6.19 19.81
N TRP A 14 6.14 7.17 19.46
CA TRP A 14 5.46 7.25 18.17
C TRP A 14 5.75 8.60 17.49
N THR A 15 5.79 8.57 16.15
CA THR A 15 6.00 9.74 15.31
C THR A 15 4.86 9.85 14.30
N PRO A 16 4.38 11.07 13.98
CA PRO A 16 3.57 11.26 12.78
C PRO A 16 4.37 10.80 11.55
N TRP A 17 3.68 10.31 10.52
CA TRP A 17 4.34 9.99 9.24
C TRP A 17 4.69 11.30 8.53
N ALA A 18 5.82 11.30 7.81
CA ALA A 18 6.38 12.53 7.25
C ALA A 18 5.57 13.05 6.06
N LYS A 19 4.88 12.18 5.32
CA LYS A 19 4.15 12.52 4.08
C LYS A 19 2.69 12.03 4.02
N GLY A 20 1.92 12.12 5.12
CA GLY A 20 0.53 11.63 5.10
C GLY A 20 0.45 10.11 5.20
N THR A 21 -0.69 9.51 4.85
CA THR A 21 -1.02 8.05 4.90
C THR A 21 -0.21 7.17 3.93
N GLY A 22 1.03 7.54 3.63
CA GLY A 22 1.93 6.78 2.77
C GLY A 22 2.32 5.42 3.36
N ASP A 23 1.73 4.36 2.83
CA ASP A 23 2.24 2.98 2.89
C ASP A 23 3.78 2.94 2.66
N HIS A 24 4.30 3.89 1.88
CA HIS A 24 5.71 4.07 1.57
C HIS A 24 6.65 4.38 2.75
N ASP A 25 6.17 4.98 3.84
CA ASP A 25 7.05 5.32 4.98
C ASP A 25 7.14 4.14 5.96
N ILE A 26 6.02 3.47 6.22
CA ILE A 26 5.99 2.33 7.12
C ILE A 26 6.61 1.08 6.50
N GLU A 27 6.46 0.82 5.20
CA GLU A 27 7.13 -0.33 4.56
C GLU A 27 8.66 -0.21 4.53
N LYS A 28 9.19 1.01 4.56
CA LYS A 28 10.65 1.25 4.62
C LYS A 28 11.21 0.96 6.00
N VAL A 29 10.49 1.37 7.05
CA VAL A 29 10.93 1.18 8.44
C VAL A 29 10.48 -0.19 8.94
N TRP A 30 9.20 -0.50 8.89
CA TRP A 30 8.62 -1.75 9.35
C TRP A 30 8.31 -2.68 8.17
N TRP A 31 9.35 -3.08 7.44
CA TRP A 31 9.22 -3.86 6.20
C TRP A 31 8.55 -5.24 6.36
N ALA A 32 8.55 -5.78 7.57
CA ALA A 32 7.87 -7.03 7.93
C ALA A 32 6.39 -6.81 8.29
N ALA A 33 5.99 -5.57 8.57
CA ALA A 33 4.66 -5.28 9.05
C ALA A 33 3.58 -5.58 8.01
N ARG A 34 2.41 -5.97 8.50
CA ARG A 34 1.22 -6.26 7.69
C ARG A 34 0.08 -5.35 8.08
N CYS A 35 -0.56 -4.79 7.06
CA CYS A 35 -1.71 -3.90 7.22
C CYS A 35 -2.99 -4.71 7.39
N LEU A 36 -3.76 -4.38 8.42
CA LEU A 36 -5.13 -4.81 8.63
C LEU A 36 -6.03 -3.59 8.54
N HIS A 37 -6.98 -3.63 7.61
CA HIS A 37 -7.94 -2.56 7.42
C HIS A 37 -9.27 -2.89 8.12
N PHE A 38 -9.82 -1.94 8.85
CA PHE A 38 -11.07 -2.03 9.58
C PHE A 38 -12.11 -1.04 9.00
N PRO A 39 -12.91 -1.45 7.99
CA PRO A 39 -13.80 -0.55 7.26
C PRO A 39 -14.82 0.16 8.16
N LYS A 40 -15.41 -0.57 9.13
CA LYS A 40 -16.41 -0.01 10.05
C LYS A 40 -15.85 1.07 10.98
N LEU A 41 -14.55 1.00 11.26
CA LEU A 41 -13.85 1.97 12.12
C LEU A 41 -13.11 3.03 11.30
N ASN A 42 -13.17 2.92 9.96
CA ASN A 42 -12.41 3.73 9.02
C ASN A 42 -10.94 3.88 9.47
N SER A 43 -10.29 2.75 9.77
CA SER A 43 -8.91 2.73 10.27
C SER A 43 -8.09 1.62 9.62
N SER A 44 -6.79 1.84 9.53
CA SER A 44 -5.80 0.83 9.13
C SER A 44 -4.75 0.70 10.23
N ALA A 45 -4.32 -0.51 10.52
CA ALA A 45 -3.32 -0.82 11.54
C ALA A 45 -2.22 -1.72 10.96
N TRP A 46 -0.97 -1.46 11.30
CA TRP A 46 0.18 -2.23 10.86
C TRP A 46 0.78 -3.01 12.02
N PHE A 47 0.94 -4.32 11.83
CA PHE A 47 1.51 -5.22 12.82
C PHE A 47 2.79 -5.86 12.32
N ASP A 48 3.88 -5.73 13.07
CA ASP A 48 5.09 -6.53 12.90
C ASP A 48 5.06 -7.69 13.90
N GLY A 49 4.76 -8.90 13.42
CA GLY A 49 4.39 -10.02 14.29
C GLY A 49 3.17 -9.69 15.15
N SER A 50 3.34 -9.69 16.47
CA SER A 50 2.29 -9.33 17.44
C SER A 50 2.30 -7.85 17.84
N GLU A 51 3.24 -7.06 17.34
CA GLU A 51 3.44 -5.68 17.76
C GLU A 51 2.74 -4.69 16.83
N LEU A 52 1.88 -3.82 17.39
CA LEU A 52 1.30 -2.71 16.65
C LEU A 52 2.36 -1.61 16.45
N VAL A 53 2.67 -1.31 15.18
CA VAL A 53 3.75 -0.40 14.76
C VAL A 53 3.27 0.78 13.93
N GLY A 54 2.02 0.75 13.45
CA GLY A 54 1.43 1.85 12.69
C GLY A 54 -0.08 1.90 12.82
N ILE A 55 -0.63 3.12 12.78
CA ILE A 55 -2.08 3.36 12.76
C ILE A 55 -2.36 4.54 11.81
N ALA A 56 -3.36 4.37 10.96
CA ALA A 56 -3.95 5.41 10.15
C ALA A 56 -5.46 5.46 10.45
N LEU A 57 -5.94 6.62 10.89
CA LEU A 57 -7.36 6.93 11.05
C LEU A 57 -7.81 7.74 9.85
N TRP A 58 -8.82 7.24 9.15
CA TRP A 58 -9.37 7.83 7.95
C TRP A 58 -10.65 8.63 8.28
N GLY A 59 -10.90 9.73 7.56
CA GLY A 59 -12.17 10.45 7.59
C GLY A 59 -12.27 11.63 8.59
N PHE A 60 -13.45 11.76 9.21
CA PHE A 60 -14.02 13.04 9.71
C PHE A 60 -13.20 13.79 10.77
N ARG A 61 -12.35 13.11 11.55
CA ARG A 61 -11.53 13.75 12.61
C ARG A 61 -10.19 14.31 12.10
N GLY A 62 -10.05 14.42 10.78
CA GLY A 62 -8.79 14.68 10.11
C GLY A 62 -7.97 13.41 10.00
N GLU A 63 -7.26 13.27 8.90
CA GLU A 63 -6.31 12.18 8.72
C GLU A 63 -5.29 12.26 9.88
N LYS A 64 -5.25 11.21 10.71
CA LYS A 64 -4.29 11.07 11.80
C LYS A 64 -3.51 9.79 11.53
N TRP A 65 -2.21 9.95 11.35
CA TRP A 65 -1.33 8.86 10.97
C TRP A 65 -0.08 8.89 11.85
N CYS A 66 0.30 7.74 12.40
CA CYS A 66 1.46 7.62 13.27
C CYS A 66 2.07 6.23 13.18
N MET A 67 3.39 6.17 13.36
CA MET A 67 4.13 4.91 13.44
C MET A 67 5.03 4.92 14.66
N LYS A 68 5.35 3.74 15.18
CA LYS A 68 6.38 3.62 16.21
C LYS A 68 7.72 4.12 15.66
N LEU A 69 8.48 4.75 16.54
CA LEU A 69 9.85 5.10 16.26
C LEU A 69 10.61 3.82 15.89
N LYS A 70 11.47 3.98 14.89
CA LYS A 70 12.41 2.94 14.48
C LYS A 70 13.22 2.47 15.72
N PRO A 71 13.27 1.16 16.01
CA PRO A 71 14.12 0.61 17.05
C PRO A 71 15.59 0.96 16.81
N ALA A 72 16.39 1.05 17.88
CA ALA A 72 17.81 1.38 17.77
C ALA A 72 18.60 0.31 17.01
N ASP A 73 18.19 -0.94 17.14
CA ASP A 73 18.74 -2.16 16.53
C ASP A 73 18.08 -2.52 15.19
N TRP A 74 17.29 -1.61 14.63
CA TRP A 74 16.61 -1.83 13.35
C TRP A 74 17.59 -2.23 12.25
N GLN A 75 17.21 -3.28 11.52
CA GLN A 75 17.93 -3.72 10.33
C GLN A 75 17.09 -3.44 9.08
N PRO A 76 17.73 -2.95 7.99
CA PRO A 76 17.05 -2.81 6.71
C PRO A 76 16.57 -4.16 6.20
N LEU A 77 15.61 -4.13 5.28
CA LEU A 77 15.18 -5.33 4.56
C LEU A 77 16.42 -6.01 3.93
N PRO A 78 16.70 -7.28 4.25
CA PRO A 78 17.85 -7.97 3.66
C PRO A 78 17.75 -7.99 2.13
N ASP A 79 18.88 -7.78 1.45
CA ASP A 79 18.92 -7.59 -0.01
C ASP A 79 18.24 -8.72 -0.79
N LYS A 80 18.37 -9.96 -0.31
CA LYS A 80 17.70 -11.12 -0.92
C LYS A 80 16.19 -10.92 -1.04
N PHE A 81 15.54 -10.46 0.04
CA PHE A 81 14.09 -10.23 0.06
C PHE A 81 13.72 -8.94 -0.67
N ARG A 82 14.60 -7.94 -0.67
CA ARG A 82 14.41 -6.71 -1.46
C ARG A 82 14.33 -7.02 -2.95
N LEU A 83 15.29 -7.77 -3.48
CA LEU A 83 15.32 -8.19 -4.89
C LEU A 83 14.11 -9.05 -5.28
N GLU A 84 13.68 -9.95 -4.39
CA GLU A 84 12.50 -10.78 -4.62
C GLU A 84 11.20 -9.94 -4.66
N ARG A 85 11.07 -8.96 -3.76
CA ARG A 85 9.93 -8.02 -3.77
C ARG A 85 9.92 -7.13 -5.01
N GLU A 86 11.07 -6.59 -5.41
CA GLU A 86 11.22 -5.80 -6.64
C GLU A 86 10.81 -6.62 -7.87
N ARG A 87 11.24 -7.88 -7.94
CA ARG A 87 10.84 -8.80 -9.01
C ARG A 87 9.33 -9.04 -9.03
N ALA A 88 8.72 -9.33 -7.88
CA ALA A 88 7.28 -9.57 -7.80
C ALA A 88 6.46 -8.33 -8.22
N GLN A 89 6.91 -7.13 -7.85
CA GLN A 89 6.29 -5.88 -8.29
C GLN A 89 6.43 -5.70 -9.81
N GLN A 90 7.61 -5.96 -10.38
CA GLN A 90 7.82 -5.87 -11.81
C GLN A 90 6.93 -6.86 -12.58
N GLU A 91 6.85 -8.11 -12.12
CA GLU A 91 5.98 -9.11 -12.73
C GLU A 91 4.50 -8.72 -12.67
N ALA A 92 4.05 -8.07 -11.59
CA ALA A 92 2.69 -7.56 -11.48
C ALA A 92 2.41 -6.42 -12.49
N LEU A 93 3.36 -5.47 -12.62
CA LEU A 93 3.27 -4.39 -13.60
C LEU A 93 3.28 -4.93 -15.04
N ASP A 94 4.14 -5.91 -15.33
CA ASP A 94 4.24 -6.54 -16.63
C ASP A 94 2.94 -7.26 -17.01
N ARG A 95 2.30 -7.96 -16.07
CA ARG A 95 0.97 -8.58 -16.29
C ARG A 95 -0.08 -7.53 -16.68
N VAL A 96 -0.10 -6.40 -15.98
CA VAL A 96 -1.03 -5.30 -16.28
C VAL A 96 -0.74 -4.71 -17.66
N ARG A 97 0.53 -4.50 -18.00
CA ARG A 97 0.97 -3.99 -19.29
C ARG A 97 0.58 -4.92 -20.44
N ILE A 98 0.90 -6.21 -20.34
CA ILE A 98 0.54 -7.22 -21.35
C ILE A 98 -0.98 -7.29 -21.54
N ALA A 99 -1.74 -7.27 -20.45
CA ALA A 99 -3.20 -7.26 -20.52
C ALA A 99 -3.74 -6.00 -21.22
N ALA A 100 -3.14 -4.83 -20.99
CA ALA A 100 -3.50 -3.59 -21.67
C ALA A 100 -3.19 -3.64 -23.17
N GLU A 101 -1.98 -4.10 -23.54
CA GLU A 101 -1.57 -4.27 -24.93
C GLU A 101 -2.47 -5.27 -25.68
N ALA A 102 -2.85 -6.39 -25.04
CA ALA A 102 -3.77 -7.36 -25.61
C ALA A 102 -5.17 -6.77 -25.86
N ARG A 103 -5.70 -5.95 -24.93
CA ARG A 103 -6.98 -5.25 -25.11
C ARG A 103 -6.92 -4.26 -26.27
N MET A 104 -5.83 -3.49 -26.38
CA MET A 104 -5.62 -2.54 -27.46
C MET A 104 -5.58 -3.24 -28.82
N LEU A 105 -4.82 -4.33 -28.94
CA LEU A 105 -4.73 -5.12 -30.17
C LEU A 105 -6.07 -5.76 -30.55
N ALA A 106 -6.85 -6.23 -29.57
CA ALA A 106 -8.20 -6.75 -29.82
C ALA A 106 -9.14 -5.67 -30.37
N GLN A 107 -9.06 -4.43 -29.85
CA GLN A 107 -9.83 -3.29 -30.37
C GLN A 107 -9.44 -2.96 -31.82
N ILE A 108 -8.14 -2.89 -32.13
CA ILE A 108 -7.64 -2.62 -33.48
C ILE A 108 -8.13 -3.68 -34.48
N ARG A 109 -8.08 -4.96 -34.11
CA ARG A 109 -8.61 -6.06 -34.95
C ARG A 109 -10.11 -5.95 -35.17
N ALA A 110 -10.87 -5.56 -34.14
CA ALA A 110 -12.31 -5.40 -34.23
C ALA A 110 -12.72 -4.22 -35.12
N THR A 111 -12.01 -3.09 -35.04
CA THR A 111 -12.26 -1.93 -35.91
C THR A 111 -11.81 -2.17 -37.35
N GLY A 112 -10.67 -2.84 -37.56
CA GLY A 112 -10.20 -3.24 -38.89
C GLY A 112 -11.18 -4.17 -39.63
N LYS A 113 -11.76 -5.16 -38.92
CA LYS A 113 -12.80 -6.05 -39.50
C LYS A 113 -14.07 -5.30 -39.90
N ARG A 114 -14.47 -4.28 -39.13
CA ARG A 114 -15.66 -3.46 -39.45
C ARG A 114 -15.46 -2.62 -40.71
N GLN A 115 -14.27 -2.08 -40.94
CA GLN A 115 -13.97 -1.30 -42.15
C GLN A 115 -13.95 -2.17 -43.42
N SER A 116 -13.47 -3.41 -43.33
CA SER A 116 -13.48 -4.35 -44.47
C SER A 116 -14.88 -4.87 -44.84
N SER A 117 -15.84 -4.87 -43.91
CA SER A 117 -17.22 -5.34 -44.17
C SER A 117 -18.15 -4.26 -44.75
N THR A 118 -17.73 -3.00 -44.79
CA THR A 118 -18.56 -1.86 -45.27
C THR A 118 -18.25 -1.49 -46.73
N THR A 119 -17.33 -2.19 -47.39
CA THR A 119 -16.91 -1.92 -48.79
C THR A 119 -17.26 -3.03 -49.79
N ALA A 120 -18.20 -3.92 -49.45
CA ALA A 120 -18.75 -4.94 -50.36
C ALA A 120 -20.22 -4.65 -50.69
#